data_AF-A0A7S6M1S8-F1
#
_entry.id   AF-A0A7S6M1S8-F1
#
_cell.length_a   1.000
_cell.length_b   1.000
_cell.length_c   1.000
_cell.angle_alpha   90.00
_cell.angle_beta   90.00
_cell.angle_gamma   90.00
#
_symmetry.space_group_name_H-M   'P 1'
#
loop_
_entity.id
_entity.type
_entity.pdbx_description
1 polymer ?
#
loop_
_entity_poly.entity_id
_entity_poly.type
_entity_poly.pdbx_seq_one_letter_code
_entity_poly.pdbx_strand_id
1 'polypeptide(L)'
;MPNELKATRASRAVSISTASLITGVEVHTLRYWEREFSPYLSPIRTDGGQRRYRPEDIQTVFHIKRLLRDELFSIAGAKRHLARMIRGVAA
;
A
#
# COMPACT_ATOMS: atom_id res chain seq x y z
N MET A 1 19.86 8.76 -17.95
CA MET A 1 18.45 9.02 -17.56
C MET A 1 17.53 8.03 -18.27
N PRO A 2 17.01 7.00 -17.59
CA PRO A 2 15.75 6.36 -18.01
C PRO A 2 14.78 6.35 -16.80
N ASN A 3 13.51 6.71 -16.86
CA ASN A 3 12.51 6.28 -17.83
C ASN A 3 11.18 7.03 -17.54
N GLU A 4 10.86 8.06 -18.31
CA GLU A 4 9.60 8.82 -18.19
C GLU A 4 8.36 8.05 -18.71
N LEU A 5 8.54 6.81 -19.20
CA LEU A 5 7.46 5.97 -19.75
C LEU A 5 6.88 4.97 -18.73
N LYS A 6 7.38 4.90 -17.49
CA LYS A 6 6.77 4.05 -16.43
C LYS A 6 5.59 4.70 -15.73
N ALA A 7 5.53 6.04 -15.70
CA ALA A 7 4.58 6.78 -14.88
C ALA A 7 3.17 6.86 -15.49
N THR A 8 3.04 6.78 -16.82
CA THR A 8 1.79 7.12 -17.54
C THR A 8 0.78 5.97 -17.64
N ARG A 9 1.18 4.73 -17.32
CA ARG A 9 0.28 3.56 -17.28
C ARG A 9 0.01 3.06 -15.85
N ALA A 10 0.87 3.43 -14.90
CA ALA A 10 0.72 3.11 -13.48
C ALA A 10 -0.23 4.07 -12.73
N SER A 11 -0.75 5.10 -13.39
CA SER A 11 -1.55 6.19 -12.79
C SER A 11 -3.02 5.82 -12.52
N ARG A 12 -3.43 4.57 -12.78
CA ARG A 12 -4.82 4.13 -12.64
C ARG A 12 -4.97 3.20 -11.44
N ALA A 13 -6.05 3.38 -10.69
CA ALA A 13 -6.34 2.53 -9.54
C ALA A 13 -6.64 1.08 -9.99
N VAL A 14 -5.99 0.12 -9.37
CA VAL A 14 -6.01 -1.30 -9.76
C VAL A 14 -6.87 -2.15 -8.83
N SER A 15 -7.35 -3.30 -9.31
CA SER A 15 -8.09 -4.25 -8.47
C SER A 15 -7.18 -4.90 -7.42
N ILE A 16 -7.77 -5.53 -6.39
CA ILE A 16 -7.00 -6.27 -5.38
C ILE A 16 -6.19 -7.42 -5.97
N SER A 17 -6.69 -8.08 -7.02
CA SER A 17 -5.95 -9.15 -7.70
C SER A 17 -4.72 -8.59 -8.42
N THR A 18 -4.86 -7.46 -9.11
CA THR A 18 -3.72 -6.79 -9.75
C THR A 18 -2.74 -6.24 -8.71
N ALA A 19 -3.24 -5.68 -7.59
CA ALA A 19 -2.39 -5.24 -6.48
C ALA A 19 -1.58 -6.41 -5.89
N SER A 20 -2.20 -7.58 -5.74
CA SER A 20 -1.52 -8.80 -5.28
C SER A 20 -0.39 -9.21 -6.24
N LEU A 21 -0.64 -9.18 -7.56
CA LEU A 21 0.38 -9.49 -8.57
C LEU A 21 1.54 -8.48 -8.55
N ILE A 22 1.25 -7.19 -8.40
CA ILE A 22 2.26 -6.12 -8.39
C ILE A 22 3.13 -6.20 -7.14
N THR A 23 2.51 -6.43 -5.97
CA THR A 23 3.20 -6.34 -4.66
C THR A 23 3.78 -7.68 -4.21
N GLY A 24 3.34 -8.79 -4.81
CA GLY A 24 3.66 -10.15 -4.36
C GLY A 24 3.11 -10.44 -2.97
N VAL A 25 2.07 -9.72 -2.54
CA VAL A 25 1.35 -9.96 -1.28
C VAL A 25 0.04 -10.64 -1.62
N GLU A 26 -0.31 -11.70 -0.90
CA GLU A 26 -1.54 -12.44 -1.16
C GLU A 26 -2.78 -11.60 -0.89
N VAL A 27 -3.84 -11.83 -1.67
CA VAL A 27 -5.12 -11.09 -1.57
C VAL A 27 -5.67 -11.07 -0.15
N HIS A 28 -5.65 -12.19 0.57
CA HIS A 28 -6.15 -12.23 1.95
C HIS A 28 -5.28 -11.42 2.91
N THR A 29 -3.96 -11.37 2.67
CA THR A 29 -3.04 -10.53 3.46
C THR A 29 -3.27 -9.05 3.18
N LEU A 30 -3.51 -8.67 1.92
CA LEU A 30 -3.89 -7.30 1.57
C LEU A 30 -5.17 -6.85 2.29
N ARG A 31 -6.20 -7.71 2.33
CA ARG A 31 -7.44 -7.45 3.08
C ARG A 31 -7.20 -7.29 4.57
N TYR A 32 -6.31 -8.11 5.12
CA TYR A 32 -5.92 -8.02 6.52
C TYR A 32 -5.19 -6.70 6.80
N TRP A 33 -4.25 -6.31 5.93
CA TRP A 33 -3.51 -5.05 6.06
C TRP A 33 -4.39 -3.82 5.89
N GLU A 34 -5.41 -3.83 5.03
CA GLU A 34 -6.41 -2.74 4.97
C GLU A 34 -7.06 -2.49 6.34
N ARG A 35 -7.36 -3.56 7.09
CA ARG A 35 -7.96 -3.43 8.43
C ARG A 35 -6.95 -2.91 9.43
N GLU A 36 -5.76 -3.51 9.46
CA GLU A 36 -4.73 -3.15 10.43
C GLU A 36 -4.18 -1.74 10.21
N PHE A 37 -3.92 -1.36 8.96
CA PHE A 37 -3.29 -0.11 8.56
C PHE A 37 -4.31 0.88 7.97
N SER A 38 -5.59 0.79 8.33
CA SER A 38 -6.66 1.65 7.79
C SER A 38 -6.37 3.16 7.76
N PRO A 39 -5.59 3.77 8.68
CA PRO A 39 -5.21 5.19 8.57
C PRO A 39 -4.23 5.51 7.42
N TYR A 40 -3.53 4.50 6.89
CA TYR A 40 -2.45 4.64 5.92
C TYR A 40 -2.72 3.92 4.60
N LEU A 41 -3.53 2.85 4.64
CA LEU A 41 -3.90 2.01 3.51
C LEU A 41 -5.42 1.93 3.44
N SER A 42 -6.03 2.78 2.62
CA SER A 42 -7.48 2.88 2.46
C SER A 42 -7.86 2.92 0.98
N PRO A 43 -7.90 1.76 0.31
CA PRO A 43 -8.26 1.68 -1.10
C PRO A 43 -9.67 2.23 -1.34
N ILE A 44 -9.85 2.96 -2.44
CA ILE A 44 -11.15 3.52 -2.83
C ILE A 44 -12.15 2.39 -3.05
N ARG A 45 -13.38 2.58 -2.57
CA ARG A 45 -14.51 1.70 -2.91
C ARG A 45 -15.29 2.30 -4.05
N THR A 46 -15.51 1.54 -5.11
CA THR A 46 -16.45 1.90 -6.19
C THR A 46 -17.88 1.75 -5.70
N ASP A 47 -18.85 2.33 -6.41
CA ASP A 47 -20.30 2.20 -6.11
C ASP A 47 -20.76 0.73 -6.02
N GLY A 48 -20.15 -0.18 -6.80
CA GLY A 48 -20.40 -1.63 -6.73
C GLY A 48 -19.65 -2.37 -5.60
N GLY A 49 -19.05 -1.66 -4.63
CA GLY A 49 -18.35 -2.24 -3.48
C GLY A 49 -16.95 -2.82 -3.76
N GLN A 50 -16.44 -2.70 -4.98
CA GLN A 50 -15.10 -3.18 -5.35
C GLN A 50 -14.01 -2.24 -4.88
N ARG A 51 -12.89 -2.80 -4.41
CA ARG A 51 -11.72 -2.04 -3.95
C ARG A 51 -10.81 -1.70 -5.11
N ARG A 52 -10.33 -0.46 -5.13
CA ARG A 52 -9.40 0.07 -6.12
C ARG A 52 -8.19 0.66 -5.39
N TYR A 53 -7.05 0.01 -5.54
CA TYR A 53 -5.78 0.46 -4.98
C TYR A 53 -5.19 1.54 -5.88
N ARG A 54 -5.06 2.74 -5.34
CA ARG A 54 -4.37 3.85 -6.00
C ARG A 54 -2.86 3.56 -6.03
N PRO A 55 -2.09 4.29 -6.86
CA PRO A 55 -0.64 4.14 -6.88
C PRO A 55 0.01 4.40 -5.52
N GLU A 56 -0.52 5.36 -4.75
CA GLU A 56 -0.11 5.63 -3.36
C GLU A 56 -0.40 4.44 -2.42
N ASP A 57 -1.55 3.78 -2.54
CA ASP A 57 -1.86 2.57 -1.75
C ASP A 57 -0.87 1.44 -2.04
N ILE A 58 -0.51 1.25 -3.32
CA ILE A 58 0.48 0.25 -3.73
C ILE A 58 1.85 0.56 -3.11
N GLN A 59 2.25 1.84 -3.09
CA GLN A 59 3.48 2.25 -2.40
C GLN A 59 3.39 1.96 -0.91
N THR A 60 2.29 2.27 -0.24
CA THR A 60 2.09 1.94 1.18
C THR A 60 2.20 0.44 1.43
N VAL A 61 1.64 -0.41 0.57
CA VAL A 61 1.77 -1.87 0.67
C VAL A 61 3.23 -2.31 0.60
N PHE A 62 4.03 -1.74 -0.31
CA PHE A 62 5.47 -2.04 -0.36
C PHE A 62 6.20 -1.65 0.93
N HIS A 63 5.85 -0.50 1.52
CA HIS A 63 6.44 -0.06 2.79
C HIS A 63 6.06 -1.00 3.94
N ILE A 64 4.78 -1.37 4.05
CA ILE A 64 4.32 -2.35 5.05
C ILE A 64 5.06 -3.67 4.87
N LYS A 65 5.17 -4.17 3.63
CA LYS A 65 5.87 -5.43 3.33
C LYS A 65 7.32 -5.40 3.82
N ARG A 66 8.06 -4.33 3.49
CA ARG A 66 9.45 -4.13 3.93
C ARG A 66 9.56 -4.10 5.45
N LEU A 67 8.71 -3.31 6.12
CA LEU A 67 8.72 -3.20 7.58
C LEU A 67 8.51 -4.56 8.26
N LEU A 68 7.56 -5.35 7.77
CA LEU A 68 7.21 -6.63 8.39
C LEU A 68 8.19 -7.76 8.05
N ARG A 69 8.71 -7.82 6.82
CA ARG A 69 9.54 -8.94 6.35
C ARG A 69 11.04 -8.69 6.47
N ASP A 70 11.49 -7.49 6.11
CA ASP A 70 12.92 -7.18 6.01
C ASP A 70 13.42 -6.57 7.32
N GLU A 71 12.60 -5.70 7.93
CA GLU A 71 12.95 -5.02 9.18
C GLU A 71 12.35 -5.69 10.43
N LEU A 72 11.60 -6.79 10.26
CA LEU A 72 11.03 -7.62 11.32
C LEU A 72 10.20 -6.84 12.36
N PHE A 73 9.54 -5.76 11.94
CA PHE A 73 8.62 -5.04 12.80
C PHE A 73 7.39 -5.90 13.11
N SER A 74 6.88 -5.78 14.34
CA SER A 74 5.51 -6.20 14.63
C SER A 74 4.52 -5.26 13.95
N ILE A 75 3.27 -5.69 13.77
CA ILE A 75 2.19 -4.86 13.23
C ILE A 75 2.08 -3.52 13.98
N ALA A 76 2.14 -3.55 15.31
CA ALA A 76 2.12 -2.34 16.14
C ALA A 76 3.36 -1.46 15.91
N GLY A 77 4.54 -2.06 15.75
CA GLY A 77 5.76 -1.36 15.42
C GLY A 77 5.67 -0.66 14.05
N ALA A 78 5.22 -1.37 13.02
CA ALA A 78 5.08 -0.86 11.67
C ALA A 78 4.08 0.32 11.62
N LYS A 79 2.95 0.25 12.34
CA LYS A 79 2.00 1.37 12.44
C LYS A 79 2.64 2.62 13.04
N ARG A 80 3.44 2.48 14.10
CA ARG A 80 4.17 3.61 14.72
C ARG A 80 5.23 4.19 13.77
N HIS A 81 5.91 3.33 13.03
CA HIS A 81 6.91 3.76 12.05
C HIS A 81 6.26 4.56 10.91
N LEU A 82 5.17 4.05 10.32
CA LEU A 82 4.40 4.75 9.29
C LEU A 82 3.85 6.10 9.79
N ALA A 83 3.34 6.15 11.02
CA ALA A 83 2.88 7.39 11.64
C ALA A 83 3.98 8.46 11.69
N ARG A 84 5.20 8.06 12.09
CA ARG A 84 6.35 8.96 12.20
C ARG A 84 6.81 9.42 10.82
N MET A 85 6.87 8.50 9.86
CA MET A 85 7.27 8.80 8.49
C MET A 85 6.38 9.87 7.86
N ILE A 86 5.06 9.73 8.00
CA ILE A 86 4.10 10.70 7.43
C ILE A 86 4.16 12.05 8.15
N ARG A 87 4.29 12.05 9.49
CA ARG A 87 4.40 13.29 10.27
C ARG A 87 5.71 14.05 10.01
N GLY A 88 6.80 13.35 9.71
CA GLY A 88 8.11 13.94 9.45
C GLY A 88 8.23 14.63 8.09
N VAL A 89 7.30 14.38 7.15
CA VAL A 89 7.25 15.06 5.85
C VAL A 89 6.51 16.41 5.93
N ALA A 90 5.73 16.63 7.00
CA ALA A 90 4.96 17.85 7.21
C ALA A 90 5.72 18.93 8.02
N ALA A 91 7.02 18.75 8.26
CA ALA A 91 7.90 19.66 9.01
C ALA A 91 8.98 20.26 8.10
#